data_AF-A0A1F8M8I8-F1
#
_entry.id   AF-A0A1F8M8I8-F1
#
_cell.length_a   1.000
_cell.length_b   1.000
_cell.length_c   1.000
_cell.angle_alpha   90.00
_cell.angle_beta   90.00
_cell.angle_gamma   90.00
#
_symmetry.space_group_name_H-M   'P 1'
#
loop_
_entity.id
_entity.type
_entity.pdbx_description
1 polymer ?
#
loop_
_entity_poly.entity_id
_entity_poly.type
_entity_poly.pdbx_seq_one_letter_code
_entity_poly.pdbx_strand_id
1 'polypeptide(L)'
;MADKTPIYNLKAVIKEVGINPVTLRAWERRYNLLKPKRSPGGHRLYSRQDIEMLKWLIERQAEGLSISSAMEMWKNQHIDEQDSFQVIKTPMPVIGMGESILDLLRDRWISECLLFDDQSANQTLDEAFALAAPEMILSEVIQKGLALIGERWYSGSVSVQQEHFTSSVAIRRVNNLLAAVAPPTRPGHILVACPPGEEHDFILLVITYLLRRHGWDMVYLGSNVPLIDLDATIRSTSSILFLSAAQMLKTAASLRNLSEYMITLGLPLAYGGGIFDQVPALTQHVSGYYLGTELSRLPQQVEHIITAPPSMHIAQPVPLQYAQTLSNYLENEVAIIAHVSSVIRSDKIKPTPLESANLNFSQFIVSALTLGDISLLDHCSDAMDRLLNSLGFTDSWLTSYLTAYYQAVERSLGTEGAIILDWLAKYATHTSPTS
;
A
#
# COMPACT_ATOMS: atom_id res chain seq x y z
N MET A 1 35.35 35.25 11.24
CA MET A 1 35.03 34.71 12.57
C MET A 1 33.89 35.53 13.16
N ALA A 2 32.69 34.97 13.25
CA ALA A 2 31.54 35.67 13.81
C ALA A 2 31.66 35.84 15.33
N ASP A 3 31.28 37.00 15.86
CA ASP A 3 31.40 37.37 17.26
C ASP A 3 30.43 36.54 18.14
N LYS A 4 31.00 35.74 19.07
CA LYS A 4 30.27 34.86 20.00
C LYS A 4 29.74 35.60 21.25
N THR A 5 29.99 36.90 21.37
CA THR A 5 29.58 37.67 22.55
C THR A 5 28.05 37.84 22.59
N PRO A 6 27.35 37.34 23.62
CA PRO A 6 25.89 37.37 23.67
C PRO A 6 25.38 38.72 24.19
N ILE A 7 24.98 39.60 23.27
CA ILE A 7 24.52 40.96 23.54
C ILE A 7 23.08 41.23 23.07
N TYR A 8 22.50 40.37 22.23
CA TYR A 8 21.18 40.61 21.64
C TYR A 8 20.07 40.04 22.51
N ASN A 9 19.06 40.84 22.83
CA ASN A 9 17.88 40.35 23.55
C ASN A 9 16.89 39.64 22.61
N LEU A 10 15.97 38.87 23.18
CA LEU A 10 14.97 38.09 22.42
C LEU A 10 14.16 38.95 21.42
N LYS A 11 13.80 40.20 21.77
CA LYS A 11 13.05 41.09 20.87
C LYS A 11 13.88 41.50 19.64
N ALA A 12 15.18 41.74 19.82
CA ALA A 12 16.09 42.05 18.72
C ALA A 12 16.28 40.85 17.78
N VAL A 13 16.45 39.64 18.33
CA VAL A 13 16.58 38.40 17.54
C VAL A 13 15.33 38.13 16.70
N ILE A 14 14.14 38.27 17.29
CA ILE A 14 12.87 38.08 16.57
C ILE A 14 12.72 39.08 15.42
N LYS A 15 13.06 40.35 15.64
CA LYS A 15 12.97 41.39 14.61
C LYS A 15 13.95 41.15 13.46
N GLU A 16 15.14 40.63 13.76
CA GLU A 16 16.18 40.34 12.77
C GLU A 16 15.94 39.06 11.97
N VAL A 17 15.39 38.03 12.60
CA VAL A 17 15.24 36.68 12.03
C VAL A 17 13.84 36.47 11.43
N GLY A 18 12.83 37.21 11.88
CA GLY A 18 11.47 37.12 11.34
C GLY A 18 10.66 35.91 11.83
N ILE A 19 11.05 35.27 12.94
CA ILE A 19 10.34 34.11 13.52
C ILE A 19 9.53 34.45 14.76
N ASN A 20 8.43 33.73 14.96
CA ASN A 20 7.61 33.90 16.15
C ASN A 20 8.38 33.48 17.43
N PRO A 21 8.33 34.26 18.53
CA PRO A 21 8.94 33.91 19.81
C PRO A 21 8.61 32.50 20.33
N VAL A 22 7.41 31.98 20.05
CA VAL A 22 7.00 30.63 20.46
C VAL A 22 7.76 29.57 19.67
N THR A 23 7.97 29.79 18.37
CA THR A 23 8.75 28.91 17.49
C THR A 23 10.21 28.85 17.91
N LEU A 24 10.81 30.01 18.20
CA LEU A 24 12.20 30.07 18.68
C LEU A 24 12.37 29.32 20.01
N ARG A 25 11.43 29.48 20.95
CA ARG A 25 11.44 28.74 22.23
C ARG A 25 11.22 27.25 22.06
N ALA A 26 10.36 26.86 21.11
CA ALA A 26 10.15 25.45 20.78
C ALA A 26 11.42 24.84 20.19
N TRP A 27 12.14 25.57 19.34
CA TRP A 27 13.41 25.14 18.76
C TRP A 27 14.53 25.04 19.79
N GLU A 28 14.64 26.03 20.68
CA GLU A 28 15.53 25.98 21.86
C GLU A 28 15.30 24.71 22.69
N ARG A 29 14.05 24.38 22.98
CA ARG A 29 13.70 23.25 23.85
C ARG A 29 13.82 21.90 23.16
N ARG A 30 13.37 21.80 21.90
CA ARG A 30 13.23 20.53 21.17
C ARG A 30 14.56 20.03 20.60
N TYR A 31 15.43 20.94 20.19
CA TYR A 31 16.68 20.59 19.52
C TYR A 31 17.92 21.10 20.25
N ASN A 32 17.75 21.78 21.40
CA ASN A 32 18.85 22.36 22.19
C ASN A 32 19.77 23.28 21.36
N LEU A 33 19.19 24.00 20.39
CA LEU A 33 19.93 24.74 19.34
C LEU A 33 20.78 25.87 19.89
N LEU A 34 20.25 26.57 20.89
CA LEU A 34 20.83 27.79 21.43
C LEU A 34 21.00 27.62 22.93
N LYS A 35 22.14 28.07 23.45
CA LYS A 35 22.39 28.17 24.90
C LYS A 35 22.49 29.65 25.30
N PRO A 36 21.38 30.41 25.26
CA PRO A 36 21.43 31.84 25.52
C PRO A 36 21.89 32.11 26.96
N LYS A 37 22.90 32.96 27.13
CA LYS A 37 23.33 33.41 28.46
C LYS A 37 22.23 34.27 29.07
N ARG A 38 22.11 34.24 30.39
CA ARG A 38 21.19 35.12 31.11
C ARG A 38 21.91 36.40 31.52
N SER A 39 21.25 37.54 31.33
CA SER A 39 21.68 38.82 31.90
C SER A 39 21.56 38.77 33.44
N PRO A 40 22.18 39.72 34.17
CA PRO A 40 22.01 39.82 35.63
C PRO A 40 20.53 39.97 36.06
N GLY A 41 19.67 40.49 35.18
CA GLY A 41 18.22 40.57 35.37
C GLY A 41 17.43 39.33 34.92
N GLY A 42 18.10 38.23 34.56
CA GLY A 42 17.47 36.95 34.22
C GLY A 42 16.94 36.82 32.78
N HIS A 43 17.19 37.81 31.91
CA HIS A 43 16.73 37.78 30.52
C HIS A 43 17.72 37.05 29.60
N ARG A 44 17.21 36.34 28.58
CA ARG A 44 18.02 35.62 27.58
C ARG A 44 18.75 36.58 26.64
N LEU A 45 20.05 36.36 26.46
CA LEU A 45 20.92 37.05 25.53
C LEU A 45 21.48 36.05 24.51
N TYR A 46 21.49 36.47 23.25
CA TYR A 46 21.93 35.70 22.09
C TYR A 46 23.13 36.39 21.44
N SER A 47 24.01 35.61 20.84
CA SER A 47 25.17 36.08 20.08
C SER A 47 24.80 36.40 18.63
N ARG A 48 25.72 37.00 17.89
CA ARG A 48 25.51 37.23 16.45
C ARG A 48 25.53 35.91 15.66
N GLN A 49 26.35 34.96 16.09
CA GLN A 49 26.39 33.61 15.51
C GLN A 49 25.05 32.86 15.67
N ASP A 50 24.36 33.07 16.80
CA ASP A 50 23.03 32.49 17.03
C ASP A 50 22.00 33.02 16.02
N ILE A 51 22.07 34.32 15.70
CA ILE A 51 21.19 34.96 14.73
C ILE A 51 21.47 34.44 13.32
N GLU A 52 22.75 34.30 12.95
CA GLU A 52 23.15 33.78 11.63
C GLU A 52 22.74 32.32 11.45
N MET A 53 22.93 31.48 12.48
CA MET A 53 22.44 30.11 12.48
C MET A 53 20.92 30.05 12.30
N LEU A 54 20.16 30.87 13.03
CA LEU A 54 18.71 30.89 12.90
C LEU A 54 18.25 31.30 11.50
N LYS A 55 18.86 32.34 10.90
CA LYS A 55 18.56 32.76 9.52
C LYS A 55 18.80 31.62 8.53
N TRP A 56 19.95 30.97 8.64
CA TRP A 56 20.31 29.87 7.76
C TRP A 56 19.36 28.66 7.88
N LEU A 57 18.94 28.31 9.10
CA LEU A 57 17.98 27.22 9.32
C LEU A 57 16.62 27.49 8.69
N ILE A 58 16.14 28.74 8.74
CA ILE A 58 14.86 29.13 8.16
C ILE A 58 14.91 29.06 6.63
N GLU A 59 16.03 29.49 6.03
CA GLU A 59 16.22 29.38 4.58
C GLU A 59 16.20 27.93 4.11
N ARG A 60 16.90 27.02 4.81
CA ARG A 60 16.87 25.59 4.47
C ARG A 60 15.50 24.95 4.70
N GLN A 61 14.77 25.40 5.73
CA GLN A 61 13.39 24.95 5.94
C GLN A 61 12.46 25.37 4.80
N ALA A 62 12.63 26.57 4.26
CA ALA A 62 11.85 27.04 3.10
C ALA A 62 12.13 26.22 1.82
N GLU A 63 13.31 25.61 1.72
CA GLU A 63 13.70 24.69 0.64
C GLU A 63 13.21 23.25 0.87
N GLY A 64 12.42 22.99 1.91
CA GLY A 64 11.81 21.69 2.20
C GLY A 64 12.65 20.78 3.10
N LEU A 65 13.78 21.26 3.64
CA LEU A 65 14.59 20.49 4.58
C LEU A 65 14.00 20.53 5.99
N SER A 66 14.11 19.41 6.72
CA SER A 66 13.75 19.37 8.13
C SER A 66 14.75 20.20 8.96
N ILE A 67 14.28 20.86 10.02
CA ILE A 67 15.13 21.65 10.93
C ILE A 67 16.24 20.79 11.57
N SER A 68 15.98 19.51 11.82
CA SER A 68 16.99 18.56 12.30
C SER A 68 18.11 18.30 11.28
N SER A 69 17.76 18.09 10.01
CA SER A 69 18.73 17.86 8.93
C SER A 69 19.54 19.13 8.63
N ALA A 70 18.87 20.28 8.59
CA ALA A 70 19.53 21.57 8.46
C ALA A 70 20.53 21.80 9.60
N MET A 71 20.17 21.45 10.84
CA MET A 71 21.07 21.57 11.99
C MET A 71 22.33 20.72 11.93
N GLU A 72 22.21 19.51 11.39
CA GLU A 72 23.35 18.62 11.19
C GLU A 72 24.31 19.16 10.13
N MET A 73 23.75 19.70 9.03
CA MET A 73 24.51 20.39 7.99
C MET A 73 25.21 21.66 8.53
N TRP A 74 24.53 22.46 9.35
CA TRP A 74 25.11 23.66 9.96
C TRP A 74 26.30 23.32 10.87
N LYS A 75 26.16 22.27 11.69
CA LYS A 75 27.24 21.79 12.56
C LYS A 75 28.42 21.27 11.74
N ASN A 76 28.19 20.50 10.68
CA ASN A 76 29.25 19.96 9.84
C ASN A 76 29.99 21.04 9.03
N GLN A 77 29.33 22.15 8.69
CA GLN A 77 29.98 23.29 8.04
C GLN A 77 30.79 24.18 8.99
N HIS A 78 30.58 24.06 10.31
CA HIS A 78 31.22 24.91 11.33
C HIS A 78 32.08 24.12 12.33
N ILE A 79 32.35 22.83 12.08
CA ILE A 79 33.41 22.08 12.77
C ILE A 79 34.71 22.39 12.03
N ASP A 80 35.37 23.46 12.47
CA ASP A 80 36.83 23.48 12.47
C ASP A 80 37.31 23.99 13.84
N GLU A 81 38.21 23.18 14.40
CA GLU A 81 39.10 23.36 15.55
C GLU A 81 38.53 23.78 16.93
N GLN A 82 38.86 22.92 17.92
CA GLN A 82 38.84 23.13 19.38
C GLN A 82 37.48 23.01 20.09
N ASP A 83 37.11 21.80 20.50
CA ASP A 83 37.49 21.33 21.84
C ASP A 83 36.95 19.91 22.10
N SER A 84 37.89 19.05 22.49
CA SER A 84 37.70 17.64 22.76
C SER A 84 37.36 17.44 24.24
N PHE A 85 36.10 17.26 24.63
CA PHE A 85 35.82 16.69 25.97
C PHE A 85 34.63 15.72 25.99
N GLN A 86 34.95 14.57 26.58
CA GLN A 86 34.16 13.36 26.74
C GLN A 86 32.82 13.62 27.43
N VAL A 87 31.73 13.18 26.79
CA VAL A 87 30.50 12.82 27.50
C VAL A 87 30.17 11.37 27.14
N ILE A 88 30.10 10.59 28.21
CA ILE A 88 29.82 9.16 28.34
C ILE A 88 28.92 8.66 27.21
N LYS A 89 29.49 7.77 26.38
CA LYS A 89 28.79 6.98 25.38
C LYS A 89 27.81 6.04 26.09
N THR A 90 26.55 6.42 26.17
CA THR A 90 25.49 5.42 25.97
C THR A 90 25.31 5.35 24.45
N PRO A 91 25.59 4.22 23.79
CA PRO A 91 25.32 4.14 22.37
C PRO A 91 23.80 4.21 22.20
N MET A 92 23.28 5.37 21.78
CA MET A 92 22.18 5.30 20.81
C MET A 92 22.76 4.55 19.60
N PRO A 93 22.05 3.56 19.05
CA PRO A 93 22.49 2.94 17.82
C PRO A 93 22.71 4.08 16.82
N VAL A 94 23.95 4.19 16.35
CA VAL A 94 24.24 4.95 15.13
C VAL A 94 23.47 4.20 14.06
N ILE A 95 22.29 4.72 13.73
CA ILE A 95 21.52 4.26 12.59
C ILE A 95 22.49 4.35 11.41
N GLY A 96 22.76 3.21 10.77
CA GLY A 96 23.66 3.14 9.64
C GLY A 96 23.24 4.15 8.57
N MET A 97 24.17 4.55 7.70
CA MET A 97 23.99 5.55 6.64
C MET A 97 22.94 5.17 5.55
N GLY A 98 21.73 4.77 5.93
CA GLY A 98 20.68 4.36 4.99
C GLY A 98 19.27 4.13 5.55
N GLU A 99 19.03 3.99 6.86
CA GLU A 99 17.68 3.70 7.39
C GLU A 99 16.94 4.95 7.90
N SER A 100 15.70 5.16 7.43
CA SER A 100 14.83 6.22 7.93
C SER A 100 14.30 5.86 9.33
N ILE A 101 14.00 6.86 10.16
CA ILE A 101 13.31 6.66 11.44
C ILE A 101 11.99 5.87 11.28
N LEU A 102 11.34 6.02 10.13
CA LEU A 102 10.10 5.30 9.83
C LEU A 102 10.33 3.82 9.53
N ASP A 103 11.48 3.46 8.96
CA ASP A 103 11.86 2.06 8.74
C ASP A 103 12.09 1.37 10.09
N LEU A 104 12.79 2.03 11.01
CA LEU A 104 13.00 1.52 12.38
C LEU A 104 11.68 1.31 13.13
N LEU A 105 10.74 2.26 13.02
CA LEU A 105 9.43 2.14 13.64
C LEU A 105 8.61 1.00 13.01
N ARG A 106 8.69 0.83 11.69
CA ARG A 106 8.07 -0.29 10.98
C ARG A 106 8.62 -1.62 11.46
N ASP A 107 9.93 -1.77 11.50
CA ASP A 107 10.58 -3.02 11.90
C ASP A 107 10.29 -3.37 13.36
N ARG A 108 10.30 -2.35 14.25
CA ARG A 108 9.91 -2.54 15.65
C ARG A 108 8.44 -2.97 15.77
N TRP A 109 7.53 -2.28 15.07
CA TRP A 109 6.11 -2.61 15.07
C TRP A 109 5.84 -4.03 14.56
N ILE A 110 6.48 -4.43 13.46
CA ILE A 110 6.42 -5.79 12.92
C ILE A 110 6.91 -6.80 13.96
N SER A 111 8.08 -6.57 14.55
CA SER A 111 8.67 -7.48 15.55
C SER A 111 7.72 -7.69 16.75
N GLU A 112 7.15 -6.61 17.28
CA GLU A 112 6.19 -6.65 18.39
C GLU A 112 4.91 -7.41 18.00
N CYS A 113 4.40 -7.19 16.79
CA CYS A 113 3.24 -7.94 16.28
C CYS A 113 3.52 -9.43 16.11
N LEU A 114 4.70 -9.81 15.62
CA LEU A 114 5.10 -11.21 15.49
C LEU A 114 5.24 -11.94 16.84
N LEU A 115 5.42 -11.18 17.93
CA LEU A 115 5.45 -11.68 19.31
C LEU A 115 4.07 -11.64 20.00
N PHE A 116 3.01 -11.22 19.30
CA PHE A 116 1.67 -10.99 19.85
C PHE A 116 1.65 -9.94 20.98
N ASP A 117 2.63 -9.03 21.03
CA ASP A 117 2.71 -7.97 22.04
C ASP A 117 1.85 -6.77 21.61
N ASP A 118 0.55 -6.89 21.85
CA ASP A 118 -0.45 -5.88 21.51
C ASP A 118 -0.13 -4.50 22.13
N GLN A 119 0.38 -4.49 23.36
CA GLN A 119 0.65 -3.27 24.09
C GLN A 119 1.84 -2.53 23.48
N SER A 120 2.96 -3.20 23.29
CA SER A 120 4.17 -2.60 22.71
C SER A 120 3.92 -2.17 21.26
N ALA A 121 3.24 -3.00 20.46
CA ALA A 121 2.87 -2.65 19.10
C ALA A 121 2.04 -1.35 19.04
N ASN A 122 1.08 -1.19 19.95
CA ASN A 122 0.28 0.04 20.03
C ASN A 122 1.09 1.25 20.52
N GLN A 123 2.01 1.06 21.46
CA GLN A 123 2.93 2.12 21.90
C GLN A 123 3.84 2.59 20.75
N THR A 124 4.35 1.65 19.94
CA THR A 124 5.15 1.99 18.75
C THR A 124 4.36 2.82 17.75
N LEU A 125 3.08 2.47 17.52
CA LEU A 125 2.22 3.27 16.66
C LEU A 125 1.94 4.65 17.27
N ASP A 126 1.71 4.75 18.58
CA ASP A 126 1.51 6.04 19.25
C ASP A 126 2.74 6.96 19.09
N GLU A 127 3.94 6.40 19.26
CA GLU A 127 5.20 7.11 19.01
C GLU A 127 5.31 7.55 17.55
N ALA A 128 4.95 6.68 16.59
CA ALA A 128 4.98 6.99 15.17
C ALA A 128 4.02 8.14 14.80
N PHE A 129 2.76 8.08 15.25
CA PHE A 129 1.77 9.14 15.00
C PHE A 129 2.11 10.47 15.68
N ALA A 130 2.99 10.48 16.69
CA ALA A 130 3.52 11.72 17.28
C ALA A 130 4.63 12.37 16.43
N LEU A 131 5.25 11.62 15.50
CA LEU A 131 6.41 12.07 14.72
C LEU A 131 6.06 12.60 13.33
N ALA A 132 5.02 12.07 12.68
CA ALA A 132 4.63 12.45 11.32
C ALA A 132 3.11 12.50 11.13
N ALA A 133 2.69 13.03 9.98
CA ALA A 133 1.28 13.09 9.60
C ALA A 133 0.68 11.67 9.48
N PRO A 134 -0.61 11.47 9.82
CA PRO A 134 -1.27 10.17 9.73
C PRO A 134 -1.12 9.47 8.39
N GLU A 135 -1.24 10.20 7.28
CA GLU A 135 -1.07 9.72 5.91
C GLU A 135 0.27 9.01 5.74
N MET A 136 1.31 9.61 6.31
CA MET A 136 2.69 9.15 6.29
C MET A 136 2.83 7.87 7.11
N ILE A 137 2.31 7.84 8.33
CA ILE A 137 2.42 6.65 9.19
C ILE A 137 1.61 5.48 8.63
N LEU A 138 0.43 5.75 8.08
CA LEU A 138 -0.42 4.74 7.46
C LEU A 138 0.24 4.15 6.21
N SER A 139 0.86 4.97 5.35
CA SER A 139 1.54 4.49 4.14
C SER A 139 2.85 3.78 4.45
N GLU A 140 3.77 4.44 5.16
CA GLU A 140 5.15 3.96 5.28
C GLU A 140 5.35 3.04 6.47
N VAL A 141 4.57 3.09 7.55
CA VAL A 141 4.77 2.16 8.68
C VAL A 141 3.79 1.01 8.56
N ILE A 142 2.49 1.30 8.53
CA ILE A 142 1.48 0.25 8.65
C ILE A 142 1.29 -0.49 7.33
N GLN A 143 0.97 0.19 6.22
CA GLN A 143 0.72 -0.47 4.94
C GLN A 143 1.94 -1.24 4.43
N LYS A 144 3.13 -0.62 4.42
CA LYS A 144 4.38 -1.33 4.08
C LYS A 144 4.69 -2.47 5.04
N GLY A 145 4.39 -2.32 6.33
CA GLY A 145 4.58 -3.40 7.31
C GLY A 145 3.66 -4.59 7.07
N LEU A 146 2.39 -4.35 6.74
CA LEU A 146 1.45 -5.39 6.34
C LEU A 146 1.87 -6.09 5.04
N ALA A 147 2.40 -5.35 4.06
CA ALA A 147 2.93 -5.94 2.83
C ALA A 147 4.10 -6.89 3.13
N LEU A 148 5.07 -6.48 3.96
CA LEU A 148 6.18 -7.33 4.38
C LEU A 148 5.72 -8.59 5.14
N ILE A 149 4.71 -8.45 6.00
CA ILE A 149 4.10 -9.59 6.70
C ILE A 149 3.42 -10.54 5.71
N GLY A 150 2.69 -10.01 4.72
CA GLY A 150 2.08 -10.80 3.65
C GLY A 150 3.11 -11.59 2.84
N GLU A 151 4.23 -10.97 2.47
CA GLU A 151 5.35 -11.64 1.78
C GLU A 151 5.99 -12.75 2.64
N ARG A 152 6.17 -12.48 3.94
CA ARG A 152 6.71 -13.47 4.89
C ARG A 152 5.75 -14.63 5.13
N TRP A 153 4.45 -14.37 5.15
CA TRP A 153 3.43 -15.40 5.23
C TRP A 153 3.43 -16.28 3.97
N TYR A 154 3.50 -15.65 2.80
CA TYR A 154 3.57 -16.35 1.53
C TYR A 154 4.82 -17.23 1.40
N SER A 155 5.96 -16.78 1.93
CA SER A 155 7.19 -17.59 1.99
C SER A 155 7.23 -18.63 3.11
N GLY A 156 6.18 -18.71 3.95
CA GLY A 156 6.09 -19.64 5.08
C GLY A 156 6.93 -19.28 6.31
N SER A 157 7.53 -18.08 6.34
CA SER A 157 8.33 -17.59 7.48
C SER A 157 7.49 -16.91 8.57
N VAL A 158 6.24 -16.56 8.26
CA VAL A 158 5.25 -16.01 9.19
C VAL A 158 4.00 -16.88 9.17
N SER A 159 3.42 -17.15 10.34
CA SER A 159 2.20 -17.95 10.45
C SER A 159 0.96 -17.15 10.06
N VAL A 160 -0.12 -17.86 9.71
CA VAL A 160 -1.44 -17.24 9.48
C VAL A 160 -1.89 -16.46 10.72
N GLN A 161 -1.63 -16.98 11.93
CA GLN A 161 -2.02 -16.34 13.19
C GLN A 161 -1.29 -15.01 13.40
N GLN A 162 -0.01 -14.94 13.03
CA GLN A 162 0.78 -13.71 13.10
C GLN A 162 0.33 -12.67 12.07
N GLU A 163 0.02 -13.09 10.85
CA GLU A 163 -0.58 -12.21 9.83
C GLU A 163 -1.91 -11.64 10.33
N HIS A 164 -2.85 -12.51 10.75
CA HIS A 164 -4.16 -12.09 11.24
C HIS A 164 -4.07 -11.16 12.45
N PHE A 165 -3.16 -11.43 13.40
CA PHE A 165 -2.94 -10.55 14.55
C PHE A 165 -2.44 -9.17 14.12
N THR A 166 -1.43 -9.12 13.24
CA THR A 166 -0.86 -7.87 12.74
C THR A 166 -1.92 -7.04 12.00
N SER A 167 -2.66 -7.67 11.09
CA SER A 167 -3.77 -7.05 10.35
C SER A 167 -4.86 -6.53 11.29
N SER A 168 -5.20 -7.29 12.35
CA SER A 168 -6.17 -6.87 13.36
C SER A 168 -5.72 -5.64 14.17
N VAL A 169 -4.44 -5.56 14.54
CA VAL A 169 -3.86 -4.38 15.22
C VAL A 169 -3.94 -3.15 14.31
N ALA A 170 -3.58 -3.30 13.04
CA ALA A 170 -3.65 -2.22 12.05
C ALA A 170 -5.09 -1.72 11.83
N ILE A 171 -6.04 -2.63 11.62
CA ILE A 171 -7.46 -2.30 11.42
C ILE A 171 -8.02 -1.58 12.66
N ARG A 172 -7.74 -2.09 13.86
CA ARG A 172 -8.19 -1.46 15.12
C ARG A 172 -7.62 -0.05 15.27
N ARG A 173 -6.35 0.17 14.88
CA ARG A 173 -5.73 1.49 14.89
C ARG A 173 -6.48 2.47 13.99
N VAL A 174 -6.78 2.09 12.75
CA VAL A 174 -7.48 2.98 11.81
C VAL A 174 -8.91 3.26 12.26
N ASN A 175 -9.63 2.26 12.78
CA ASN A 175 -10.96 2.45 13.36
C ASN A 175 -10.97 3.44 14.54
N ASN A 176 -9.96 3.37 15.42
CA ASN A 176 -9.82 4.32 16.52
C ASN A 176 -9.56 5.76 16.02
N LEU A 177 -8.72 5.90 14.98
CA LEU A 177 -8.50 7.19 14.34
C LEU A 177 -9.78 7.74 13.70
N LEU A 178 -10.54 6.87 13.02
CA LEU A 178 -11.79 7.22 12.37
C LEU A 178 -12.87 7.67 13.37
N ALA A 179 -12.99 6.99 14.51
CA ALA A 179 -13.93 7.35 15.58
C ALA A 179 -13.66 8.74 16.20
N ALA A 180 -12.42 9.23 16.11
CA ALA A 180 -12.03 10.54 16.60
C ALA A 180 -12.26 11.68 15.58
N VAL A 181 -12.66 11.37 14.34
CA VAL A 181 -12.88 12.37 13.30
C VAL A 181 -14.20 13.11 13.52
N ALA A 182 -14.19 14.42 13.28
CA ALA A 182 -15.39 15.25 13.34
C ALA A 182 -16.50 14.78 12.36
N PRO A 183 -17.76 15.18 12.57
CA PRO A 183 -18.83 14.99 11.59
C PRO A 183 -18.46 15.57 10.21
N PRO A 184 -19.03 15.01 9.12
CA PRO A 184 -18.73 15.47 7.78
C PRO A 184 -19.25 16.89 7.58
N THR A 185 -18.53 17.68 6.80
CA THR A 185 -18.84 19.09 6.51
C THR A 185 -19.12 19.35 5.04
N ARG A 186 -18.82 18.37 4.16
CA ARG A 186 -19.08 18.43 2.72
C ARG A 186 -20.41 17.72 2.39
N PRO A 187 -21.15 18.21 1.38
CA PRO A 187 -22.38 17.56 0.94
C PRO A 187 -22.09 16.28 0.15
N GLY A 188 -23.05 15.34 0.17
CA GLY A 188 -23.01 14.10 -0.61
C GLY A 188 -22.33 12.94 0.11
N HIS A 189 -22.77 11.73 -0.23
CA HIS A 189 -22.25 10.48 0.33
C HIS A 189 -21.34 9.77 -0.68
N ILE A 190 -20.20 9.27 -0.21
CA ILE A 190 -19.30 8.43 -1.01
C ILE A 190 -19.43 7.00 -0.50
N LEU A 191 -19.83 6.08 -1.39
CA LEU A 191 -19.94 4.65 -1.06
C LEU A 191 -18.59 3.99 -1.26
N VAL A 192 -18.16 3.14 -0.32
CA VAL A 192 -16.84 2.50 -0.35
C VAL A 192 -17.01 1.01 -0.10
N ALA A 193 -16.52 0.20 -1.03
CA ALA A 193 -16.59 -1.26 -0.91
C ALA A 193 -15.52 -1.96 -1.77
N CYS A 194 -15.02 -3.08 -1.27
CA CYS A 194 -14.25 -4.02 -2.08
C CYS A 194 -15.15 -4.75 -3.09
N PRO A 195 -14.68 -5.05 -4.30
CA PRO A 195 -15.43 -5.84 -5.26
C PRO A 195 -15.58 -7.29 -4.78
N PRO A 196 -16.45 -8.11 -5.41
CA PRO A 196 -16.60 -9.52 -5.06
C PRO A 196 -15.25 -10.27 -5.06
N GLY A 197 -15.01 -11.03 -4.00
CA GLY A 197 -13.81 -11.83 -3.78
C GLY A 197 -12.60 -11.07 -3.23
N GLU A 198 -12.69 -9.76 -3.01
CA GLU A 198 -11.63 -8.97 -2.38
C GLU A 198 -11.83 -8.85 -0.88
N GLU A 199 -10.98 -9.54 -0.12
CA GLU A 199 -11.01 -9.55 1.35
C GLU A 199 -10.11 -8.47 1.98
N HIS A 200 -9.22 -7.84 1.20
CA HIS A 200 -8.25 -6.88 1.71
C HIS A 200 -8.79 -5.45 1.72
N ASP A 201 -9.65 -5.15 2.69
CA ASP A 201 -10.34 -3.86 2.81
C ASP A 201 -9.53 -2.77 3.54
N PHE A 202 -8.38 -3.11 4.12
CA PHE A 202 -7.55 -2.18 4.92
C PHE A 202 -7.28 -0.85 4.20
N ILE A 203 -6.93 -0.89 2.91
CA ILE A 203 -6.67 0.33 2.14
C ILE A 203 -7.92 1.19 2.00
N LEU A 204 -9.09 0.59 1.81
CA LEU A 204 -10.35 1.33 1.74
C LEU A 204 -10.74 1.91 3.10
N LEU A 205 -10.41 1.23 4.20
CA LEU A 205 -10.58 1.77 5.55
C LEU A 205 -9.68 2.99 5.78
N VAL A 206 -8.42 2.95 5.32
CA VAL A 206 -7.50 4.09 5.33
C VAL A 206 -8.05 5.25 4.50
N ILE A 207 -8.51 4.99 3.28
CA ILE A 207 -9.12 6.01 2.41
C ILE A 207 -10.36 6.62 3.08
N THR A 208 -11.19 5.80 3.71
CA THR A 208 -12.36 6.24 4.48
C THR A 208 -11.95 7.21 5.59
N TYR A 209 -10.93 6.86 6.38
CA TYR A 209 -10.39 7.75 7.41
C TYR A 209 -9.89 9.09 6.83
N LEU A 210 -9.10 9.05 5.75
CA LEU A 210 -8.54 10.26 5.14
C LEU A 210 -9.64 11.17 4.59
N LEU A 211 -10.61 10.63 3.86
CA LEU A 211 -11.69 11.44 3.28
C LEU A 211 -12.65 12.00 4.35
N ARG A 212 -12.92 11.22 5.42
CA ARG A 212 -13.65 11.71 6.60
C ARG A 212 -12.94 12.89 7.25
N ARG A 213 -11.61 12.83 7.38
CA ARG A 213 -10.79 13.93 7.93
C ARG A 213 -10.87 15.19 7.06
N HIS A 214 -11.08 15.02 5.75
CA HIS A 214 -11.33 16.11 4.80
C HIS A 214 -12.82 16.50 4.67
N GLY A 215 -13.68 15.99 5.56
CA GLY A 215 -15.06 16.42 5.71
C GLY A 215 -16.06 15.71 4.79
N TRP A 216 -15.65 14.72 3.98
CA TRP A 216 -16.58 13.92 3.19
C TRP A 216 -17.40 12.99 4.07
N ASP A 217 -18.65 12.73 3.68
CA ASP A 217 -19.43 11.67 4.29
C ASP A 217 -19.24 10.35 3.56
N MET A 218 -18.92 9.29 4.30
CA MET A 218 -18.48 8.01 3.75
C MET A 218 -19.40 6.90 4.25
N VAL A 219 -19.89 6.07 3.34
CA VAL A 219 -20.61 4.84 3.67
C VAL A 219 -19.68 3.67 3.36
N TYR A 220 -19.12 3.06 4.41
CA TYR A 220 -18.17 1.95 4.29
C TYR A 220 -18.90 0.61 4.40
N LEU A 221 -18.85 -0.20 3.35
CA LEU A 221 -19.49 -1.53 3.30
C LEU A 221 -18.52 -2.68 3.60
N GLY A 222 -17.21 -2.41 3.58
CA GLY A 222 -16.19 -3.42 3.89
C GLY A 222 -15.77 -4.28 2.70
N SER A 223 -15.33 -5.50 3.01
CA SER A 223 -14.76 -6.46 2.07
C SER A 223 -15.83 -7.24 1.29
N ASN A 224 -15.45 -7.83 0.16
CA ASN A 224 -16.18 -8.86 -0.57
C ASN A 224 -17.67 -8.56 -0.79
N VAL A 225 -18.00 -7.34 -1.26
CA VAL A 225 -19.39 -6.90 -1.43
C VAL A 225 -19.95 -7.41 -2.76
N PRO A 226 -21.02 -8.22 -2.75
CA PRO A 226 -21.67 -8.69 -3.97
C PRO A 226 -22.26 -7.55 -4.80
N LEU A 227 -22.28 -7.71 -6.13
CA LEU A 227 -22.93 -6.73 -7.02
C LEU A 227 -24.47 -6.83 -7.00
N ILE A 228 -25.00 -7.97 -6.57
CA ILE A 228 -26.45 -8.17 -6.50
C ILE A 228 -27.07 -7.18 -5.51
N ASP A 229 -28.14 -6.52 -5.94
CA ASP A 229 -28.88 -5.49 -5.18
C ASP A 229 -28.04 -4.26 -4.75
N LEU A 230 -26.83 -4.08 -5.31
CA LEU A 230 -26.00 -2.93 -4.99
C LEU A 230 -26.64 -1.61 -5.45
N ASP A 231 -27.48 -1.63 -6.49
CA ASP A 231 -28.27 -0.50 -6.96
C ASP A 231 -29.28 -0.01 -5.90
N ALA A 232 -29.88 -0.91 -5.13
CA ALA A 232 -30.76 -0.54 -4.02
C ALA A 232 -29.99 0.20 -2.92
N THR A 233 -28.77 -0.28 -2.60
CA THR A 233 -27.89 0.38 -1.64
C THR A 233 -27.52 1.78 -2.13
N ILE A 234 -27.02 1.90 -3.36
CA ILE A 234 -26.64 3.17 -4.01
C ILE A 234 -27.79 4.19 -3.97
N ARG A 235 -29.02 3.75 -4.28
CA ARG A 235 -30.20 4.64 -4.23
C ARG A 235 -30.52 5.09 -2.81
N SER A 236 -30.49 4.17 -1.83
CA SER A 236 -30.80 4.48 -0.43
C SER A 236 -29.79 5.42 0.22
N THR A 237 -28.51 5.34 -0.18
CA THR A 237 -27.44 6.21 0.30
C THR A 237 -27.32 7.50 -0.48
N SER A 238 -28.04 7.65 -1.62
CA SER A 238 -27.92 8.81 -2.52
C SER A 238 -26.46 9.15 -2.84
N SER A 239 -25.66 8.12 -3.11
CA SER A 239 -24.22 8.25 -3.28
C SER A 239 -23.86 8.97 -4.58
N ILE A 240 -22.84 9.84 -4.50
CA ILE A 240 -22.36 10.65 -5.64
C ILE A 240 -21.09 10.08 -6.28
N LEU A 241 -20.41 9.17 -5.59
CA LEU A 241 -19.18 8.51 -6.03
C LEU A 241 -19.10 7.12 -5.38
N PHE A 242 -18.62 6.12 -6.13
CA PHE A 242 -18.23 4.82 -5.62
C PHE A 242 -16.71 4.71 -5.56
N LEU A 243 -16.16 4.25 -4.44
CA LEU A 243 -14.74 3.95 -4.27
C LEU A 243 -14.53 2.45 -4.09
N SER A 244 -13.57 1.89 -4.81
CA SER A 244 -13.22 0.48 -4.71
C SER A 244 -11.72 0.23 -4.88
N ALA A 245 -11.25 -0.95 -4.51
CA ALA A 245 -9.85 -1.31 -4.67
C ALA A 245 -9.67 -2.82 -4.89
N ALA A 246 -8.59 -3.19 -5.56
CA ALA A 246 -8.20 -4.58 -5.80
C ALA A 246 -6.70 -4.80 -5.47
N GLN A 247 -6.38 -5.91 -4.81
CA GLN A 247 -5.02 -6.33 -4.46
C GLN A 247 -4.50 -7.48 -5.31
N MET A 248 -5.38 -8.18 -6.04
CA MET A 248 -5.05 -9.39 -6.80
C MET A 248 -5.60 -9.31 -8.22
N LEU A 249 -5.03 -10.11 -9.13
CA LEU A 249 -5.51 -10.18 -10.52
C LEU A 249 -7.00 -10.57 -10.60
N LYS A 250 -7.43 -11.52 -9.77
CA LYS A 250 -8.85 -11.94 -9.70
C LYS A 250 -9.79 -10.83 -9.25
N THR A 251 -9.33 -9.98 -8.33
CA THR A 251 -10.16 -8.88 -7.83
C THR A 251 -10.10 -7.68 -8.76
N ALA A 252 -9.05 -7.53 -9.58
CA ALA A 252 -9.05 -6.60 -10.71
C ALA A 252 -10.08 -7.00 -11.78
N ALA A 253 -10.26 -8.30 -12.05
CA ALA A 253 -11.32 -8.80 -12.91
C ALA A 253 -12.72 -8.54 -12.32
N SER A 254 -12.92 -8.77 -11.01
CA SER A 254 -14.17 -8.38 -10.34
C SER A 254 -14.42 -6.86 -10.38
N LEU A 255 -13.36 -6.05 -10.24
CA LEU A 255 -13.43 -4.60 -10.31
C LEU A 255 -13.77 -4.10 -11.72
N ARG A 256 -13.34 -4.80 -12.78
CA ARG A 256 -13.82 -4.55 -14.14
C ARG A 256 -15.34 -4.73 -14.22
N ASN A 257 -15.87 -5.85 -13.74
CA ASN A 257 -17.31 -6.11 -13.74
C ASN A 257 -18.08 -5.06 -12.93
N LEU A 258 -17.53 -4.65 -11.77
CA LEU A 258 -18.06 -3.54 -10.98
C LEU A 258 -18.07 -2.24 -11.80
N SER A 259 -17.01 -1.93 -12.55
CA SER A 259 -16.95 -0.71 -13.37
C SER A 259 -18.00 -0.67 -14.47
N GLU A 260 -18.25 -1.80 -15.13
CA GLU A 260 -19.29 -1.93 -16.15
C GLU A 260 -20.67 -1.74 -15.52
N TYR A 261 -20.90 -2.33 -14.35
CA TYR A 261 -22.14 -2.14 -13.59
C TYR A 261 -22.34 -0.67 -13.15
N MET A 262 -21.31 0.01 -12.68
CA MET A 262 -21.36 1.43 -12.30
C MET A 262 -21.70 2.35 -13.49
N ILE A 263 -21.16 2.05 -14.69
CA ILE A 263 -21.54 2.76 -15.93
C ILE A 263 -23.04 2.64 -16.18
N THR A 264 -23.62 1.43 -16.04
CA THR A 264 -25.07 1.24 -16.27
C THR A 264 -25.95 2.02 -15.29
N LEU A 265 -25.45 2.26 -14.08
CA LEU A 265 -26.15 3.03 -13.05
C LEU A 265 -25.88 4.54 -13.16
N GLY A 266 -24.94 4.97 -14.00
CA GLY A 266 -24.52 6.36 -14.12
C GLY A 266 -23.80 6.89 -12.87
N LEU A 267 -23.27 6.01 -12.02
CA LEU A 267 -22.51 6.39 -10.82
C LEU A 267 -21.00 6.39 -11.15
N PRO A 268 -20.28 7.51 -10.93
CA PRO A 268 -18.83 7.53 -11.06
C PRO A 268 -18.14 6.50 -10.17
N LEU A 269 -17.18 5.75 -10.72
CA LEU A 269 -16.28 4.86 -9.99
C LEU A 269 -14.89 5.48 -9.94
N ALA A 270 -14.30 5.57 -8.76
CA ALA A 270 -12.86 5.74 -8.61
C ALA A 270 -12.25 4.52 -7.93
N TYR A 271 -11.05 4.13 -8.36
CA TYR A 271 -10.45 2.88 -7.95
C TYR A 271 -8.93 2.94 -7.77
N GLY A 272 -8.41 1.96 -7.04
CA GLY A 272 -6.97 1.75 -6.87
C GLY A 272 -6.65 0.36 -6.34
N GLY A 273 -5.54 0.25 -5.61
CA GLY A 273 -5.08 -0.99 -4.97
C GLY A 273 -3.77 -1.51 -5.57
N GLY A 274 -3.06 -2.34 -4.80
CA GLY A 274 -1.67 -2.67 -5.06
C GLY A 274 -1.43 -3.47 -6.34
N ILE A 275 -2.46 -4.14 -6.88
CA ILE A 275 -2.33 -4.87 -8.15
C ILE A 275 -2.04 -3.94 -9.33
N PHE A 276 -2.54 -2.69 -9.28
CA PHE A 276 -2.30 -1.70 -10.33
C PHE A 276 -0.87 -1.13 -10.29
N ASP A 277 -0.15 -1.34 -9.19
CA ASP A 277 1.26 -0.95 -9.05
C ASP A 277 2.17 -2.04 -9.60
N GLN A 278 1.80 -3.28 -9.33
CA GLN A 278 2.48 -4.46 -9.83
C GLN A 278 2.26 -4.63 -11.34
N VAL A 279 1.05 -4.32 -11.82
CA VAL A 279 0.66 -4.44 -13.23
C VAL A 279 -0.05 -3.15 -13.69
N PRO A 280 0.70 -2.09 -14.04
CA PRO A 280 0.11 -0.81 -14.48
C PRO A 280 -0.80 -0.91 -15.71
N ALA A 281 -0.60 -1.92 -16.56
CA ALA A 281 -1.44 -2.19 -17.72
C ALA A 281 -2.91 -2.46 -17.35
N LEU A 282 -3.19 -2.99 -16.15
CA LEU A 282 -4.55 -3.26 -15.67
C LEU A 282 -5.46 -2.03 -15.66
N THR A 283 -4.87 -0.83 -15.54
CA THR A 283 -5.64 0.42 -15.62
C THR A 283 -6.38 0.56 -16.95
N GLN A 284 -5.92 -0.08 -18.03
CA GLN A 284 -6.58 -0.06 -19.34
C GLN A 284 -7.86 -0.91 -19.37
N HIS A 285 -8.06 -1.81 -18.42
CA HIS A 285 -9.14 -2.81 -18.40
C HIS A 285 -10.28 -2.50 -17.43
N VAL A 286 -10.19 -1.42 -16.67
CA VAL A 286 -11.21 -1.00 -15.68
C VAL A 286 -11.68 0.41 -16.04
N SER A 287 -12.99 0.62 -16.16
CA SER A 287 -13.51 1.97 -16.42
C SER A 287 -13.59 2.75 -15.11
N GLY A 288 -13.25 4.03 -15.12
CA GLY A 288 -13.31 4.86 -13.92
C GLY A 288 -12.15 5.83 -13.77
N TYR A 289 -12.02 6.37 -12.56
CA TYR A 289 -10.95 7.25 -12.15
C TYR A 289 -9.90 6.47 -11.37
N TYR A 290 -8.76 6.19 -11.99
CA TYR A 290 -7.63 5.60 -11.27
C TYR A 290 -7.03 6.63 -10.30
N LEU A 291 -6.97 6.27 -9.02
CA LEU A 291 -6.53 7.16 -7.95
C LEU A 291 -5.00 7.18 -7.77
N GLY A 292 -4.27 6.22 -8.35
CA GLY A 292 -2.82 6.10 -8.14
C GLY A 292 -2.46 5.57 -6.75
N THR A 293 -1.21 5.80 -6.35
CA THR A 293 -0.58 5.17 -5.18
C THR A 293 -0.34 6.11 -4.01
N GLU A 294 -0.39 7.41 -4.26
CA GLU A 294 0.03 8.42 -3.30
C GLU A 294 -1.13 8.82 -2.38
N LEU A 295 -1.19 8.21 -1.19
CA LEU A 295 -2.26 8.45 -0.21
C LEU A 295 -2.44 9.94 0.15
N SER A 296 -1.37 10.74 0.10
CA SER A 296 -1.41 12.19 0.39
C SER A 296 -2.22 12.99 -0.65
N ARG A 297 -2.33 12.50 -1.90
CA ARG A 297 -3.04 13.19 -3.00
C ARG A 297 -4.50 12.80 -3.09
N LEU A 298 -4.89 11.67 -2.48
CA LEU A 298 -6.24 11.13 -2.58
C LEU A 298 -7.36 12.13 -2.24
N PRO A 299 -7.28 12.91 -1.14
CA PRO A 299 -8.36 13.84 -0.82
C PRO A 299 -8.58 14.89 -1.90
N GLN A 300 -7.50 15.38 -2.50
CA GLN A 300 -7.53 16.37 -3.58
C GLN A 300 -8.05 15.76 -4.88
N GLN A 301 -7.66 14.52 -5.20
CA GLN A 301 -8.15 13.82 -6.39
C GLN A 301 -9.65 13.53 -6.31
N VAL A 302 -10.14 13.04 -5.16
CA VAL A 302 -11.57 12.78 -4.94
C VAL A 302 -12.38 14.08 -5.03
N GLU A 303 -11.88 15.16 -4.43
CA GLU A 303 -12.50 16.47 -4.55
C GLU A 303 -12.54 16.98 -5.99
N HIS A 304 -11.45 16.80 -6.75
CA HIS A 304 -11.42 17.17 -8.15
C HIS A 304 -12.42 16.37 -8.99
N ILE A 305 -12.51 15.05 -8.77
CA ILE A 305 -13.48 14.17 -9.44
C ILE A 305 -14.92 14.64 -9.18
N ILE A 306 -15.24 15.03 -7.96
CA ILE A 306 -16.62 15.44 -7.59
C ILE A 306 -16.95 16.85 -8.09
N THR A 307 -16.00 17.79 -7.99
CA THR A 307 -16.26 19.22 -8.26
C THR A 307 -16.04 19.64 -9.71
N ALA A 308 -15.10 19.00 -10.40
CA ALA A 308 -14.71 19.28 -11.78
C ALA A 308 -14.24 17.97 -12.44
N PRO A 309 -15.16 17.01 -12.69
CA PRO A 309 -14.81 15.66 -13.10
C PRO A 309 -13.93 15.68 -14.36
N PRO A 310 -12.72 15.08 -14.30
CA PRO A 310 -11.93 14.89 -15.50
C PRO A 310 -12.59 13.85 -16.42
N SER A 311 -12.05 13.70 -17.63
CA SER A 311 -12.43 12.60 -18.52
C SER A 311 -12.15 11.26 -17.82
N MET A 312 -13.19 10.47 -17.64
CA MET A 312 -13.08 9.12 -17.11
C MET A 312 -12.39 8.22 -18.13
N HIS A 313 -11.54 7.29 -17.67
CA HIS A 313 -11.01 6.25 -18.54
C HIS A 313 -12.10 5.22 -18.85
N ILE A 314 -12.17 4.78 -20.11
CA ILE A 314 -13.08 3.73 -20.57
C ILE A 314 -12.24 2.49 -20.86
N ALA A 315 -12.60 1.38 -20.22
CA ALA A 315 -11.92 0.11 -20.39
C ALA A 315 -11.88 -0.33 -21.84
N GLN A 316 -10.78 -0.96 -22.25
CA GLN A 316 -10.71 -1.62 -23.54
C GLN A 316 -11.78 -2.71 -23.64
N PRO A 317 -12.47 -2.82 -24.79
CA PRO A 317 -13.46 -3.86 -24.99
C PRO A 317 -12.78 -5.23 -25.02
N VAL A 318 -13.37 -6.20 -24.32
CA VAL A 318 -12.89 -7.59 -24.36
C VAL A 318 -13.21 -8.17 -25.73
N PRO A 319 -12.22 -8.69 -26.49
CA PRO A 319 -12.49 -9.30 -27.79
C PRO A 319 -13.41 -10.52 -27.64
N LEU A 320 -14.33 -10.73 -28.59
CA LEU A 320 -15.35 -11.79 -28.52
C LEU A 320 -14.76 -13.19 -28.26
N GLN A 321 -13.62 -13.48 -28.87
CA GLN A 321 -12.87 -14.73 -28.69
C GLN A 321 -12.50 -15.01 -27.23
N TYR A 322 -12.15 -13.99 -26.43
CA TYR A 322 -11.86 -14.15 -25.00
C TYR A 322 -13.11 -14.52 -24.21
N ALA A 323 -14.24 -13.88 -24.50
CA ALA A 323 -15.52 -14.20 -23.86
C ALA A 323 -16.00 -15.62 -24.19
N GLN A 324 -15.82 -16.05 -25.45
CA GLN A 324 -16.12 -17.42 -25.89
C GLN A 324 -15.23 -18.44 -25.19
N THR A 325 -13.91 -18.23 -25.19
CA THR A 325 -12.97 -19.12 -24.49
C THR A 325 -13.24 -19.15 -22.98
N LEU A 326 -13.61 -18.03 -22.34
CA LEU A 326 -14.01 -17.99 -20.94
C LEU A 326 -15.23 -18.86 -20.66
N SER A 327 -16.29 -18.73 -21.46
CA SER A 327 -17.51 -19.54 -21.30
C SER A 327 -17.20 -21.03 -21.39
N ASN A 328 -16.48 -21.43 -22.45
CA ASN A 328 -16.17 -22.83 -22.70
C ASN A 328 -15.21 -23.39 -21.63
N TYR A 329 -14.27 -22.57 -21.15
CA TYR A 329 -13.39 -22.93 -20.05
C TYR A 329 -14.16 -23.18 -18.75
N LEU A 330 -15.07 -22.27 -18.36
CA LEU A 330 -15.88 -22.42 -17.15
C LEU A 330 -16.79 -23.66 -17.21
N GLU A 331 -17.38 -23.96 -18.38
CA GLU A 331 -18.19 -25.17 -18.59
C GLU A 331 -17.38 -26.48 -18.41
N ASN A 332 -16.07 -26.44 -18.66
CA ASN A 332 -15.19 -27.59 -18.62
C ASN A 332 -14.16 -27.56 -17.46
N GLU A 333 -14.21 -26.56 -16.59
CA GLU A 333 -13.19 -26.30 -15.54
C GLU A 333 -12.97 -27.53 -14.65
N VAL A 334 -14.07 -28.15 -14.19
CA VAL A 334 -14.03 -29.33 -13.33
C VAL A 334 -13.35 -30.51 -14.04
N ALA A 335 -13.62 -30.71 -15.33
CA ALA A 335 -13.01 -31.79 -16.11
C ALA A 335 -11.51 -31.54 -16.34
N ILE A 336 -11.13 -30.29 -16.62
CA ILE A 336 -9.74 -29.85 -16.79
C ILE A 336 -8.97 -30.12 -15.48
N ILE A 337 -9.47 -29.61 -14.34
CA ILE A 337 -8.83 -29.78 -13.03
C ILE A 337 -8.73 -31.27 -12.63
N ALA A 338 -9.76 -32.07 -12.92
CA ALA A 338 -9.73 -33.50 -12.67
C ALA A 338 -8.65 -34.22 -13.51
N HIS A 339 -8.49 -33.82 -14.77
CA HIS A 339 -7.44 -34.37 -15.63
C HIS A 339 -6.04 -34.01 -15.11
N VAL A 340 -5.79 -32.73 -14.80
CA VAL A 340 -4.52 -32.27 -14.21
C VAL A 340 -4.19 -33.06 -12.96
N SER A 341 -5.18 -33.21 -12.06
CA SER A 341 -5.03 -33.97 -10.83
C SER A 341 -4.73 -35.46 -11.06
N SER A 342 -5.19 -36.03 -12.17
CA SER A 342 -4.91 -37.43 -12.53
C SER A 342 -3.50 -37.63 -13.09
N VAL A 343 -2.99 -36.67 -13.87
CA VAL A 343 -1.66 -36.70 -14.48
C VAL A 343 -0.56 -36.44 -13.45
N ILE A 344 -0.80 -35.49 -12.54
CA ILE A 344 0.17 -35.05 -11.52
C ILE A 344 0.20 -36.00 -10.30
N ARG A 345 -0.78 -36.90 -10.15
CA ARG A 345 -0.90 -37.78 -8.99
C ARG A 345 0.38 -38.60 -8.79
N SER A 346 1.06 -38.39 -7.67
CA SER A 346 2.16 -39.23 -7.21
C SER A 346 1.99 -39.56 -5.73
N ASP A 347 2.49 -40.71 -5.29
CA ASP A 347 2.46 -41.13 -3.87
C ASP A 347 3.18 -40.14 -2.93
N LYS A 348 3.95 -39.19 -3.48
CA LYS A 348 4.75 -38.20 -2.74
C LYS A 348 4.03 -36.87 -2.53
N ILE A 349 2.91 -36.61 -3.22
CA ILE A 349 2.19 -35.34 -3.13
C ILE A 349 0.91 -35.53 -2.30
N LYS A 350 0.77 -34.73 -1.24
CA LYS A 350 -0.49 -34.67 -0.51
C LYS A 350 -1.58 -34.05 -1.41
N PRO A 351 -2.84 -34.52 -1.35
CA PRO A 351 -3.91 -33.99 -2.21
C PRO A 351 -4.13 -32.48 -2.08
N THR A 352 -4.09 -31.95 -0.85
CA THR A 352 -4.45 -30.56 -0.53
C THR A 352 -3.57 -29.51 -1.22
N PRO A 353 -2.23 -29.63 -1.25
CA PRO A 353 -1.37 -28.80 -2.10
C PRO A 353 -1.79 -28.68 -3.57
N LEU A 354 -2.14 -29.80 -4.20
CA LEU A 354 -2.49 -29.82 -5.62
C LEU A 354 -3.85 -29.17 -5.88
N GLU A 355 -4.82 -29.39 -4.99
CA GLU A 355 -6.13 -28.73 -5.02
C GLU A 355 -5.98 -27.21 -4.94
N SER A 356 -5.14 -26.71 -4.01
CA SER A 356 -4.84 -25.28 -3.89
C SER A 356 -4.19 -24.71 -5.15
N ALA A 357 -3.21 -25.42 -5.74
CA ALA A 357 -2.57 -24.98 -6.98
C ALA A 357 -3.58 -24.89 -8.14
N ASN A 358 -4.44 -25.91 -8.30
CA ASN A 358 -5.50 -25.94 -9.31
C ASN A 358 -6.50 -24.81 -9.17
N LEU A 359 -6.97 -24.56 -7.94
CA LEU A 359 -7.92 -23.48 -7.67
C LEU A 359 -7.31 -22.11 -8.01
N ASN A 360 -6.06 -21.85 -7.60
CA ASN A 360 -5.40 -20.58 -7.87
C ASN A 360 -5.12 -20.38 -9.37
N PHE A 361 -4.63 -21.41 -10.06
CA PHE A 361 -4.31 -21.27 -11.48
C PHE A 361 -5.56 -21.11 -12.35
N SER A 362 -6.63 -21.85 -12.03
CA SER A 362 -7.92 -21.64 -12.69
C SER A 362 -8.41 -20.20 -12.52
N GLN A 363 -8.34 -19.66 -11.30
CA GLN A 363 -8.69 -18.27 -11.04
C GLN A 363 -7.85 -17.29 -11.86
N PHE A 364 -6.55 -17.53 -12.04
CA PHE A 364 -5.72 -16.69 -12.91
C PHE A 364 -6.18 -16.73 -14.37
N ILE A 365 -6.46 -17.91 -14.92
CA ILE A 365 -6.98 -18.06 -16.30
C ILE A 365 -8.30 -17.31 -16.45
N VAL A 366 -9.26 -17.54 -15.55
CA VAL A 366 -10.56 -16.84 -15.56
C VAL A 366 -10.37 -15.33 -15.51
N SER A 367 -9.45 -14.84 -14.68
CA SER A 367 -9.19 -13.41 -14.53
C SER A 367 -8.60 -12.80 -15.79
N ALA A 368 -7.58 -13.44 -16.37
CA ALA A 368 -6.94 -12.99 -17.60
C ALA A 368 -7.93 -12.97 -18.78
N LEU A 369 -8.78 -14.00 -18.87
CA LEU A 369 -9.83 -14.05 -19.90
C LEU A 369 -10.91 -12.99 -19.69
N THR A 370 -11.33 -12.75 -18.45
CA THR A 370 -12.30 -11.70 -18.09
C THR A 370 -11.77 -10.31 -18.43
N LEU A 371 -10.47 -10.08 -18.23
CA LEU A 371 -9.81 -8.83 -18.55
C LEU A 371 -9.52 -8.68 -20.05
N GLY A 372 -9.60 -9.78 -20.83
CA GLY A 372 -9.37 -9.79 -22.26
C GLY A 372 -7.89 -9.78 -22.65
N ASP A 373 -7.01 -10.21 -21.74
CA ASP A 373 -5.55 -10.22 -21.96
C ASP A 373 -4.91 -11.44 -21.27
N ILE A 374 -4.55 -12.44 -22.08
CA ILE A 374 -3.92 -13.67 -21.59
C ILE A 374 -2.46 -13.44 -21.13
N SER A 375 -1.82 -12.35 -21.57
CA SER A 375 -0.44 -12.04 -21.19
C SER A 375 -0.33 -11.66 -19.71
N LEU A 376 -1.43 -11.29 -19.06
CA LEU A 376 -1.49 -11.04 -17.61
C LEU A 376 -1.09 -12.28 -16.79
N LEU A 377 -1.19 -13.49 -17.36
CA LEU A 377 -0.69 -14.71 -16.72
C LEU A 377 0.84 -14.72 -16.57
N ASP A 378 1.58 -13.98 -17.40
CA ASP A 378 3.04 -13.83 -17.27
C ASP A 378 3.41 -13.17 -15.92
N HIS A 379 2.53 -12.38 -15.33
CA HIS A 379 2.72 -11.81 -13.98
C HIS A 379 2.36 -12.79 -12.85
N CYS A 380 1.67 -13.88 -13.18
CA CYS A 380 1.29 -14.92 -12.24
C CYS A 380 2.28 -16.09 -12.22
N SER A 381 3.21 -16.21 -13.18
CA SER A 381 4.17 -17.32 -13.23
C SER A 381 5.05 -17.38 -11.98
N ASP A 382 5.56 -16.22 -11.54
CA ASP A 382 6.40 -16.14 -10.34
C ASP A 382 5.59 -16.41 -9.07
N ALA A 383 4.33 -15.95 -9.04
CA ALA A 383 3.42 -16.27 -7.94
C ALA A 383 3.14 -17.78 -7.90
N MET A 384 2.92 -18.42 -9.05
CA MET A 384 2.72 -19.85 -9.17
C MET A 384 3.93 -20.63 -8.71
N ASP A 385 5.13 -20.23 -9.15
CA ASP A 385 6.37 -20.90 -8.76
C ASP A 385 6.59 -20.81 -7.25
N ARG A 386 6.43 -19.61 -6.67
CA ARG A 386 6.50 -19.45 -5.21
C ARG A 386 5.41 -20.23 -4.48
N LEU A 387 4.18 -20.31 -5.01
CA LEU A 387 3.08 -21.09 -4.43
C LEU A 387 3.46 -22.58 -4.40
N LEU A 388 3.88 -23.13 -5.54
CA LEU A 388 4.31 -24.52 -5.65
C LEU A 388 5.49 -24.80 -4.72
N ASN A 389 6.49 -23.93 -4.67
CA ASN A 389 7.61 -24.08 -3.72
C ASN A 389 7.14 -24.07 -2.25
N SER A 390 6.25 -23.15 -1.86
CA SER A 390 5.69 -23.09 -0.50
C SER A 390 4.90 -24.35 -0.11
N LEU A 391 4.33 -25.01 -1.11
CA LEU A 391 3.57 -26.25 -0.97
C LEU A 391 4.45 -27.51 -1.01
N GLY A 392 5.78 -27.34 -1.10
CA GLY A 392 6.77 -28.42 -1.05
C GLY A 392 7.17 -29.00 -2.42
N PHE A 393 6.82 -28.34 -3.52
CA PHE A 393 7.21 -28.75 -4.87
C PHE A 393 8.55 -28.09 -5.27
N THR A 394 9.69 -28.78 -5.11
CA THR A 394 11.04 -28.17 -5.25
C THR A 394 11.79 -28.49 -6.55
N ASP A 395 11.33 -29.47 -7.35
CA ASP A 395 12.02 -29.98 -8.54
C ASP A 395 11.29 -29.59 -9.85
N SER A 396 11.48 -28.37 -10.37
CA SER A 396 10.95 -27.92 -11.69
C SER A 396 9.48 -28.29 -11.97
N TRP A 397 8.66 -28.37 -10.92
CA TRP A 397 7.28 -28.86 -10.99
C TRP A 397 6.36 -27.97 -11.79
N LEU A 398 6.67 -26.67 -11.88
CA LEU A 398 5.90 -25.71 -12.65
C LEU A 398 5.75 -26.17 -14.11
N THR A 399 6.84 -26.60 -14.74
CA THR A 399 6.82 -27.09 -16.13
C THR A 399 5.92 -28.31 -16.29
N SER A 400 6.06 -29.30 -15.41
CA SER A 400 5.23 -30.52 -15.42
C SER A 400 3.75 -30.20 -15.18
N TYR A 401 3.48 -29.30 -14.23
CA TYR A 401 2.14 -28.84 -13.89
C TYR A 401 1.48 -28.11 -15.06
N LEU A 402 2.15 -27.13 -15.66
CA LEU A 402 1.66 -26.38 -16.81
C LEU A 402 1.52 -27.27 -18.06
N THR A 403 2.39 -28.27 -18.23
CA THR A 403 2.25 -29.27 -19.30
C THR A 403 1.01 -30.15 -19.11
N ALA A 404 0.75 -30.61 -17.88
CA ALA A 404 -0.47 -31.35 -17.57
C ALA A 404 -1.72 -30.48 -17.79
N TYR A 405 -1.64 -29.18 -17.47
CA TYR A 405 -2.69 -28.21 -17.74
C TYR A 405 -2.93 -28.00 -19.23
N TYR A 406 -1.86 -27.90 -20.03
CA TYR A 406 -1.94 -27.84 -21.50
C TYR A 406 -2.71 -29.03 -22.05
N GLN A 407 -2.33 -30.24 -21.66
CA GLN A 407 -2.99 -31.48 -22.11
C GLN A 407 -4.46 -31.53 -21.69
N ALA A 408 -4.78 -31.06 -20.48
CA ALA A 408 -6.15 -30.99 -19.98
C ALA A 408 -7.03 -30.03 -20.80
N VAL A 409 -6.49 -28.84 -21.10
CA VAL A 409 -7.17 -27.82 -21.91
C VAL A 409 -7.34 -28.30 -23.36
N GLU A 410 -6.29 -28.87 -23.96
CA GLU A 410 -6.32 -29.37 -25.34
C GLU A 410 -7.36 -30.48 -25.50
N ARG A 411 -7.42 -31.39 -24.53
CA ARG A 411 -8.40 -32.47 -24.50
C ARG A 411 -9.84 -31.98 -24.32
N SER A 412 -10.05 -30.98 -23.47
CA SER A 412 -11.40 -30.56 -23.06
C SER A 412 -12.00 -29.50 -24.01
N LEU A 413 -11.16 -28.63 -24.56
CA LEU A 413 -11.58 -27.47 -25.35
C LEU A 413 -11.11 -27.50 -26.80
N GLY A 414 -10.04 -28.24 -27.12
CA GLY A 414 -9.44 -28.24 -28.46
C GLY A 414 -9.18 -26.81 -28.96
N THR A 415 -9.71 -26.49 -30.15
CA THR A 415 -9.58 -25.15 -30.76
C THR A 415 -10.27 -24.03 -29.98
N GLU A 416 -11.27 -24.33 -29.16
CA GLU A 416 -11.97 -23.33 -28.35
C GLU A 416 -11.12 -22.83 -27.17
N GLY A 417 -10.09 -23.60 -26.81
CA GLY A 417 -9.07 -23.25 -25.82
C GLY A 417 -7.84 -22.55 -26.40
N ALA A 418 -7.82 -22.17 -27.68
CA ALA A 418 -6.63 -21.69 -28.38
C ALA A 418 -5.87 -20.59 -27.63
N ILE A 419 -6.57 -19.59 -27.08
CA ILE A 419 -5.94 -18.50 -26.31
C ILE A 419 -5.14 -19.03 -25.12
N ILE A 420 -5.69 -20.00 -24.39
CA ILE A 420 -5.04 -20.61 -23.22
C ILE A 420 -3.88 -21.52 -23.68
N LEU A 421 -4.10 -22.31 -24.74
CA LEU A 421 -3.12 -23.23 -25.29
C LEU A 421 -1.88 -22.49 -25.83
N ASP A 422 -2.08 -21.38 -26.55
CA ASP A 422 -1.00 -20.55 -27.09
C ASP A 422 -0.10 -20.01 -25.96
N TRP A 423 -0.70 -19.61 -24.83
CA TRP A 423 0.06 -19.18 -23.66
C TRP A 423 0.80 -20.35 -22.98
N LEU A 424 0.11 -21.47 -22.75
CA LEU A 424 0.68 -22.66 -22.11
C LEU A 424 1.79 -23.32 -22.94
N ALA A 425 1.74 -23.20 -24.27
CA ALA A 425 2.73 -23.76 -25.20
C ALA A 425 4.15 -23.23 -24.92
N LYS A 426 4.29 -22.02 -24.34
CA LYS A 426 5.58 -21.46 -23.88
C LYS A 426 6.30 -22.37 -22.88
N TYR A 427 5.55 -23.19 -22.13
CA TYR A 427 6.05 -24.04 -21.05
C TYR A 427 6.05 -25.53 -21.42
N ALA A 428 5.34 -25.92 -22.48
CA ALA A 428 5.20 -27.33 -22.89
C ALA A 428 6.43 -27.87 -23.66
N THR A 429 7.35 -27.01 -24.11
CA THR A 429 8.53 -27.44 -24.89
C THR A 429 9.64 -28.02 -24.03
N HIS A 430 9.43 -29.19 -23.41
CA HIS A 430 10.50 -30.11 -22.97
C HIS A 430 10.03 -31.56 -22.76
N THR A 431 9.05 -32.05 -23.53
CA THR A 431 8.78 -33.49 -23.60
C THR A 431 8.54 -33.94 -25.04
N SER A 432 9.59 -34.01 -25.83
CA SER A 432 9.61 -34.98 -26.94
C SER A 432 9.78 -36.36 -26.30
N PRO A 433 8.82 -37.29 -26.42
CA PRO A 433 9.08 -38.68 -26.06
C PRO A 433 10.01 -39.24 -27.13
N THR A 434 11.29 -39.43 -26.79
CA THR A 434 12.14 -40.31 -27.59
C THR A 434 11.59 -41.72 -27.51
N SER A 435 10.95 -42.09 -28.62
CA SER A 435 10.74 -43.43 -29.20
C SER A 435 11.42 -44.61 -28.55
#